data_AF-A0A963JUK4-F1
#
_entry.id   AF-A0A963JUK4-F1
#
_cell.length_a   1.000
_cell.length_b   1.000
_cell.length_c   1.000
_cell.angle_alpha   90.00
_cell.angle_beta   90.00
_cell.angle_gamma   90.00
#
_symmetry.space_group_name_H-M   'P 1'
#
loop_
_entity.id
_entity.type
_entity.pdbx_description
1 polymer ?
#
loop_
_entity_poly.entity_id
_entity_poly.type
_entity_poly.pdbx_seq_one_letter_code
_entity_poly.pdbx_strand_id
1 'polypeptide(L)'
;SDVMVERFIPGDEHRLLVVDGKVVAAARGEVVGITGNGRSTVAELIDSQLNSDPRRGYEEEYPLEIIDVGTNVAVQLELKRQDLDGHSVPAAGRQVVVQRNGNVAVDCTDEVHPEVAYIAGLAARVVGLDIAGIDMVAQNIARPLHEQGGAIVEVNAGPGLLMHLKPAVGAPRPVGQAIVEHLFPAEEQDGEAGRIPVVGVAGTRDSATIARLVAWLLHLSGRHTGVACRDGLFLDRRRVEAADSAHWEAAHRLLMNKTVRAVVIENDARTILRDGLAYDRCQVGVVTDMDGMEALAAFDVHTQEQMTRVLRTQVDVVLPSGAAVLHAAIAQVVELAPLCDGSVVLYAQDAGLAAIAEHRARDNGRAVFLKNGRVVLATGNAEHALGALGDLTFGRNAVVPDTDALLAAVATAWALDIAPDLIGAGIKTFEPELHAQETLRT
;
A
#
# COMPACT_ATOMS: atom_id res chain seq x y z
N SER A 1 -31.40 14.78 24.16
CA SER A 1 -30.36 14.25 25.07
C SER A 1 -30.39 12.76 24.88
N ASP A 2 -29.38 12.21 24.25
CA ASP A 2 -29.36 10.78 23.95
C ASP A 2 -28.65 10.07 25.11
N VAL A 3 -29.32 9.06 25.67
CA VAL A 3 -28.80 8.26 26.78
C VAL A 3 -28.37 6.92 26.19
N MET A 4 -27.11 6.58 26.39
CA MET A 4 -26.55 5.29 25.99
C MET A 4 -26.55 4.34 27.18
N VAL A 5 -27.07 3.13 27.00
CA VAL A 5 -27.06 2.07 28.01
C VAL A 5 -26.24 0.91 27.47
N GLU A 6 -25.15 0.58 28.18
CA GLU A 6 -24.19 -0.43 27.76
C GLU A 6 -24.05 -1.55 28.78
N ARG A 7 -23.55 -2.70 28.32
CA ARG A 7 -23.22 -3.82 29.20
C ARG A 7 -21.98 -3.45 30.02
N PHE A 8 -22.07 -3.61 31.34
CA PHE A 8 -20.91 -3.47 32.22
C PHE A 8 -19.92 -4.63 32.02
N ILE A 9 -18.65 -4.30 31.76
CA ILE A 9 -17.55 -5.26 31.63
C ILE A 9 -16.64 -5.11 32.85
N PRO A 10 -16.42 -6.17 33.65
CA PRO A 10 -15.53 -6.10 34.80
C PRO A 10 -14.06 -6.19 34.37
N GLY A 11 -13.22 -5.27 34.85
CA GLY A 11 -11.78 -5.28 34.61
C GLY A 11 -11.18 -3.87 34.63
N ASP A 12 -9.90 -3.80 34.30
CA ASP A 12 -9.18 -2.54 34.09
C ASP A 12 -9.30 -2.12 32.62
N GLU A 13 -9.33 -0.81 32.38
CA GLU A 13 -9.25 -0.23 31.04
C GLU A 13 -7.81 -0.29 30.52
N HIS A 14 -7.66 -0.75 29.29
CA HIS A 14 -6.40 -0.82 28.56
C HIS A 14 -6.55 -0.12 27.22
N ARG A 15 -5.51 0.59 26.81
CA ARG A 15 -5.37 1.17 25.47
C ARG A 15 -4.19 0.52 24.77
N LEU A 16 -4.47 -0.21 23.69
CA LEU A 16 -3.47 -0.84 22.84
C LEU A 16 -3.28 -0.03 21.58
N LEU A 17 -2.04 0.22 21.18
CA LEU A 17 -1.73 0.83 19.89
C LEU A 17 -1.41 -0.27 18.89
N VAL A 18 -2.17 -0.32 17.80
CA VAL A 18 -1.96 -1.19 16.66
C VAL A 18 -1.35 -0.38 15.53
N VAL A 19 -0.28 -0.89 14.92
CA VAL A 19 0.34 -0.40 13.69
C VAL A 19 0.56 -1.59 12.77
N ASP A 20 0.08 -1.52 11.52
CA ASP A 20 0.19 -2.60 10.53
C ASP A 20 -0.36 -3.94 11.04
N GLY A 21 -1.49 -3.89 11.76
CA GLY A 21 -2.12 -5.07 12.36
C GLY A 21 -1.33 -5.72 13.51
N LYS A 22 -0.24 -5.11 13.99
CA LYS A 22 0.56 -5.55 15.14
C LYS A 22 0.35 -4.61 16.32
N VAL A 23 0.20 -5.16 17.53
CA VAL A 23 0.23 -4.35 18.76
C VAL A 23 1.67 -3.94 19.04
N VAL A 24 1.93 -2.64 19.04
CA VAL A 24 3.27 -2.06 19.27
C VAL A 24 3.43 -1.44 20.65
N ALA A 25 2.31 -1.16 21.33
CA ALA A 25 2.30 -0.68 22.70
C ALA A 25 0.96 -1.00 23.38
N ALA A 26 0.97 -1.12 24.71
CA ALA A 26 -0.22 -1.20 25.53
C ALA A 26 -0.01 -0.42 26.83
N ALA A 27 -1.04 0.31 27.24
CA ALA A 27 -1.08 0.99 28.51
C ALA A 27 -2.36 0.62 29.26
N ARG A 28 -2.30 0.59 30.59
CA ARG A 28 -3.43 0.31 31.48
C ARG A 28 -3.70 1.51 32.38
N GLY A 29 -4.97 1.73 32.71
CA GLY A 29 -5.37 2.63 33.78
C GLY A 29 -4.85 2.17 35.15
N GLU A 30 -4.75 3.11 36.08
CA GLU A 30 -4.49 2.80 37.48
C GLU A 30 -5.64 3.28 38.36
N VAL A 31 -5.87 2.54 39.45
CA VAL A 31 -6.72 3.03 40.54
C VAL A 31 -5.91 4.02 41.35
N VAL A 32 -6.31 5.28 41.30
CA VAL A 32 -5.66 6.36 42.04
C VAL A 32 -6.31 6.48 43.42
N GLY A 33 -5.49 6.49 44.46
CA GLY A 33 -5.96 6.58 45.83
C GLY A 33 -5.03 7.37 46.74
N ILE A 34 -5.57 7.77 47.89
CA ILE A 34 -4.86 8.49 48.95
C ILE A 34 -4.93 7.70 50.25
N THR A 35 -3.92 7.89 51.10
CA THR A 35 -3.90 7.32 52.45
C THR A 35 -4.24 8.39 53.49
N GLY A 36 -5.29 8.15 54.27
CA GLY A 36 -5.66 9.00 55.39
C GLY A 36 -4.56 9.11 56.45
N ASN A 37 -4.35 10.32 56.96
CA ASN A 37 -3.44 10.58 58.08
C ASN A 37 -4.20 10.95 59.38
N GLY A 38 -5.54 10.93 59.35
CA GLY A 38 -6.41 11.29 60.47
C GLY A 38 -6.46 12.79 60.79
N ARG A 39 -5.85 13.66 59.97
CA ARG A 39 -5.71 15.10 60.25
C ARG A 39 -6.07 15.98 59.05
N SER A 40 -5.61 15.62 57.86
CA SER A 40 -5.82 16.36 56.62
C SER A 40 -7.11 15.95 55.93
N THR A 41 -7.74 16.89 55.25
CA THR A 41 -8.93 16.66 54.43
C THR A 41 -8.58 15.87 53.17
N VAL A 42 -9.57 15.27 52.52
CA VAL A 42 -9.40 14.58 51.23
C VAL A 42 -8.76 15.49 50.18
N ALA A 43 -9.19 16.76 50.07
CA ALA A 43 -8.60 17.70 49.12
C ALA A 43 -7.11 17.95 49.41
N GLU A 44 -6.74 18.20 50.67
CA GLU A 44 -5.33 18.39 51.07
C GLU A 44 -4.47 17.13 50.83
N LEU A 45 -5.05 15.94 51.04
CA LEU A 45 -4.38 14.67 50.80
C LEU A 45 -4.19 14.42 49.29
N ILE A 46 -5.16 14.77 48.45
CA ILE A 46 -5.00 14.72 46.99
C ILE A 46 -3.88 15.66 46.55
N ASP A 47 -3.85 16.89 47.06
CA ASP A 47 -2.81 17.85 46.69
C ASP A 47 -1.41 17.40 47.12
N SER A 48 -1.29 16.87 48.34
CA SER A 48 0.01 16.49 48.91
C SER A 48 0.52 15.11 48.53
N GLN A 49 -0.36 14.17 48.12
CA GLN A 49 0.04 12.80 47.75
C GLN A 49 -0.01 12.55 46.25
N LEU A 50 -0.89 13.24 45.52
CA LEU A 50 -1.13 13.01 44.09
C LEU A 50 -0.67 14.21 43.25
N ASN A 51 -1.23 15.40 43.46
CA ASN A 51 -0.92 16.59 42.63
C ASN A 51 0.50 17.13 42.86
N SER A 52 1.20 16.68 43.90
CA SER A 52 2.62 16.96 44.12
C SER A 52 3.55 16.22 43.13
N ASP A 53 3.03 15.25 42.37
CA ASP A 53 3.81 14.57 41.33
C ASP A 53 4.16 15.57 40.21
N PRO A 54 5.46 15.80 39.90
CA PRO A 54 5.86 16.77 38.88
C PRO A 54 5.43 16.39 37.46
N ARG A 55 4.92 15.17 37.26
CA ARG A 55 4.35 14.69 36.00
C ARG A 55 2.87 15.04 35.85
N ARG A 56 2.23 15.62 36.88
CA ARG A 56 0.87 16.14 36.78
C ARG A 56 0.87 17.59 36.33
N GLY A 57 0.01 17.92 35.37
CA GLY A 57 -0.17 19.28 34.89
C GLY A 57 -1.53 19.51 34.25
N TYR A 58 -1.75 20.75 33.83
CA TYR A 58 -2.97 21.18 33.15
C TYR A 58 -2.87 21.09 31.62
N GLU A 59 -1.65 21.00 31.09
CA GLU A 59 -1.39 20.96 29.64
C GLU A 59 -1.24 19.51 29.15
N GLU A 60 -1.51 19.29 27.87
CA GLU A 60 -1.48 17.96 27.24
C GLU A 60 -0.07 17.33 27.16
N GLU A 61 0.99 18.05 27.53
CA GLU A 61 2.35 17.50 27.56
C GLU A 61 2.64 16.63 28.81
N TYR A 62 1.81 16.77 29.85
CA TYR A 62 1.93 16.05 31.10
C TYR A 62 1.22 14.69 31.00
N PRO A 63 1.88 13.58 31.38
CA PRO A 63 1.25 12.25 31.27
C PRO A 63 0.14 12.03 32.31
N LEU A 64 0.10 12.86 33.36
CA LEU A 64 -0.92 12.81 34.41
C LEU A 64 -1.66 14.15 34.49
N GLU A 65 -2.96 14.11 34.73
CA GLU A 65 -3.78 15.32 34.92
C GLU A 65 -3.81 15.74 36.40
N ILE A 66 -4.01 17.03 36.66
CA ILE A 66 -4.28 17.51 38.02
C ILE A 66 -5.69 17.07 38.46
N ILE A 67 -5.78 16.52 39.67
CA ILE A 67 -7.05 16.10 40.26
C ILE A 67 -7.61 17.24 41.13
N ASP A 68 -8.63 17.92 40.64
CA ASP A 68 -9.37 18.94 41.38
C ASP A 68 -10.74 18.39 41.82
N VAL A 69 -10.88 18.12 43.12
CA VAL A 69 -12.14 17.66 43.72
C VAL A 69 -13.28 18.65 43.54
N GLY A 70 -13.00 19.95 43.44
CA GLY A 70 -14.03 20.98 43.29
C GLY A 70 -14.72 20.94 41.92
N THR A 71 -13.99 20.55 40.88
CA THR A 71 -14.46 20.58 39.49
C THR A 71 -14.69 19.19 38.90
N ASN A 72 -14.01 18.15 39.39
CA ASN A 72 -14.10 16.80 38.86
C ASN A 72 -15.29 16.00 39.47
N VAL A 73 -16.40 15.95 38.73
CA VAL A 73 -17.64 15.25 39.14
C VAL A 73 -17.43 13.75 39.35
N ALA A 74 -16.58 13.09 38.54
CA ALA A 74 -16.33 11.66 38.66
C ALA A 74 -15.64 11.32 39.99
N VAL A 75 -14.65 12.13 40.39
CA VAL A 75 -13.98 12.01 41.68
C VAL A 75 -14.97 12.26 42.83
N GLN A 76 -15.79 13.31 42.74
CA GLN A 76 -16.82 13.59 43.76
C GLN A 76 -17.78 12.40 43.95
N LEU A 77 -18.20 11.75 42.86
CA LEU A 77 -19.07 10.58 42.93
C LEU A 77 -18.37 9.37 43.55
N GLU A 78 -17.09 9.13 43.24
CA GLU A 78 -16.34 8.01 43.82
C GLU A 78 -16.07 8.21 45.31
N LEU A 79 -15.81 9.44 45.75
CA LEU A 79 -15.72 9.77 47.18
C LEU A 79 -17.05 9.56 47.90
N LYS A 80 -18.16 10.01 47.31
CA LYS A 80 -19.51 9.82 47.88
C LYS A 80 -19.87 8.34 48.06
N ARG A 81 -19.43 7.45 47.16
CA ARG A 81 -19.61 5.99 47.30
C ARG A 81 -18.92 5.41 48.54
N GLN A 82 -17.97 6.14 49.11
CA GLN A 82 -17.23 5.76 50.31
C GLN A 82 -17.63 6.60 51.53
N ASP A 83 -18.76 7.30 51.46
CA ASP A 83 -19.27 8.24 52.46
C ASP A 83 -18.28 9.35 52.79
N LEU A 84 -17.60 9.89 51.76
CA LEU A 84 -16.63 10.98 51.86
C LEU A 84 -16.94 12.11 50.88
N ASP A 85 -16.42 13.29 51.20
CA ASP A 85 -16.34 14.46 50.31
C ASP A 85 -14.95 15.12 50.43
N GLY A 86 -14.74 16.23 49.71
CA GLY A 86 -13.45 16.95 49.71
C GLY A 86 -13.01 17.48 51.08
N HIS A 87 -13.95 17.71 52.01
CA HIS A 87 -13.69 18.26 53.33
C HIS A 87 -13.57 17.19 54.42
N SER A 88 -13.92 15.95 54.09
CA SER A 88 -13.84 14.81 55.00
C SER A 88 -12.39 14.54 55.40
N VAL A 89 -12.17 14.12 56.65
CA VAL A 89 -10.84 13.72 57.16
C VAL A 89 -10.79 12.21 57.32
N PRO A 90 -10.15 11.46 56.40
CA PRO A 90 -10.07 10.01 56.52
C PRO A 90 -9.20 9.60 57.72
N ALA A 91 -9.65 8.57 58.43
CA ALA A 91 -8.89 8.00 59.57
C ALA A 91 -7.47 7.60 59.15
N ALA A 92 -6.53 7.67 60.08
CA ALA A 92 -5.14 7.32 59.82
C ALA A 92 -5.03 5.87 59.31
N GLY A 93 -4.33 5.68 58.17
CA GLY A 93 -4.17 4.40 57.50
C GLY A 93 -5.34 3.97 56.60
N ARG A 94 -6.47 4.69 56.58
CA ARG A 94 -7.60 4.39 55.68
C ARG A 94 -7.18 4.69 54.23
N GLN A 95 -7.25 3.68 53.37
CA GLN A 95 -7.15 3.87 51.92
C GLN A 95 -8.47 4.43 51.39
N VAL A 96 -8.38 5.48 50.59
CA VAL A 96 -9.52 6.11 49.93
C VAL A 96 -9.26 6.09 48.43
N VAL A 97 -10.17 5.48 47.68
CA VAL A 97 -10.11 5.49 46.21
C VAL A 97 -10.58 6.86 45.73
N VAL A 98 -9.75 7.56 44.96
CA VAL A 98 -10.07 8.88 44.40
C VAL A 98 -10.62 8.70 42.99
N GLN A 99 -10.03 7.82 42.20
CA GLN A 99 -10.45 7.55 40.82
C GLN A 99 -10.19 6.07 40.48
N ARG A 100 -11.20 5.36 39.97
CA ARG A 100 -11.06 3.95 39.55
C ARG A 100 -10.39 3.79 38.19
N ASN A 101 -10.71 4.70 37.27
CA ASN A 101 -10.20 4.70 35.90
C ASN A 101 -9.33 5.95 35.76
N GLY A 102 -8.11 5.90 36.31
CA GLY A 102 -7.13 6.96 36.15
C GLY A 102 -6.60 7.05 34.71
N ASN A 103 -5.67 7.97 34.46
CA ASN A 103 -4.99 8.04 33.17
C ASN A 103 -4.39 6.68 32.81
N VAL A 104 -4.59 6.26 31.57
CA VAL A 104 -4.05 5.01 31.03
C VAL A 104 -2.55 5.19 30.80
N ALA A 105 -1.77 5.16 31.88
CA ALA A 105 -0.38 5.63 31.92
C ALA A 105 0.60 4.58 32.47
N VAL A 106 0.15 3.34 32.72
CA VAL A 106 1.01 2.23 33.11
C VAL A 106 1.32 1.39 31.87
N ASP A 107 2.56 1.37 31.40
CA ASP A 107 3.00 0.49 30.32
C ASP A 107 2.88 -0.98 30.74
N CYS A 108 2.17 -1.75 29.93
CA CYS A 108 1.95 -3.19 30.11
C CYS A 108 2.13 -3.95 28.80
N THR A 109 2.87 -3.38 27.84
CA THR A 109 3.02 -3.93 26.48
C THR A 109 3.53 -5.37 26.49
N ASP A 110 4.53 -5.67 27.33
CA ASP A 110 5.14 -7.00 27.37
C ASP A 110 4.26 -8.04 28.11
N GLU A 111 3.19 -7.59 28.77
CA GLU A 111 2.23 -8.45 29.48
C GLU A 111 1.08 -8.89 28.57
N VAL A 112 0.90 -8.27 27.40
CA VAL A 112 -0.25 -8.53 26.53
C VAL A 112 -0.21 -9.97 26.01
N HIS A 113 -1.29 -10.71 26.28
CA HIS A 113 -1.44 -12.06 25.78
C HIS A 113 -1.48 -12.07 24.23
N PRO A 114 -0.83 -13.03 23.54
CA PRO A 114 -0.82 -13.10 22.09
C PRO A 114 -2.20 -13.11 21.44
N GLU A 115 -3.19 -13.77 22.08
CA GLU A 115 -4.57 -13.77 21.60
C GLU A 115 -5.23 -12.38 21.70
N VAL A 116 -4.95 -11.63 22.77
CA VAL A 116 -5.43 -10.25 22.93
C VAL A 116 -4.83 -9.39 21.83
N ALA A 117 -3.53 -9.52 21.58
CA ALA A 117 -2.84 -8.79 20.51
C ALA A 117 -3.41 -9.12 19.12
N TYR A 118 -3.71 -10.41 18.87
CA TYR A 118 -4.35 -10.85 17.64
C TYR A 118 -5.75 -10.23 17.47
N ILE A 119 -6.57 -10.23 18.52
CA ILE A 119 -7.93 -9.66 18.50
C ILE A 119 -7.87 -8.15 18.25
N ALA A 120 -6.95 -7.44 18.90
CA ALA A 120 -6.74 -6.01 18.68
C ALA A 120 -6.34 -5.70 17.22
N GLY A 121 -5.37 -6.47 16.68
CA GLY A 121 -4.95 -6.34 15.28
C GLY A 121 -6.08 -6.66 14.29
N LEU A 122 -6.90 -7.67 14.59
CA LEU A 122 -8.07 -7.99 13.78
C LEU A 122 -9.12 -6.88 13.79
N ALA A 123 -9.39 -6.28 14.96
CA ALA A 123 -10.34 -5.18 15.09
C ALA A 123 -9.94 -3.99 14.22
N ALA A 124 -8.66 -3.58 14.26
CA ALA A 124 -8.14 -2.52 13.39
C ALA A 124 -8.35 -2.84 11.90
N ARG A 125 -8.03 -4.07 11.47
CA ARG A 125 -8.23 -4.51 10.08
C ARG A 125 -9.69 -4.52 9.65
N VAL A 126 -10.61 -4.95 10.52
CA VAL A 126 -12.05 -4.97 10.23
C VAL A 126 -12.61 -3.57 10.00
N VAL A 127 -12.13 -2.59 10.77
CA VAL A 127 -12.48 -1.17 10.58
C VAL A 127 -11.76 -0.57 9.36
N GLY A 128 -10.62 -1.14 8.96
CA GLY A 128 -9.81 -0.65 7.84
C GLY A 128 -8.79 0.42 8.25
N LEU A 129 -8.29 0.35 9.49
CA LEU A 129 -7.30 1.28 10.03
C LEU A 129 -5.91 0.63 10.06
N ASP A 130 -4.94 1.31 9.45
CA ASP A 130 -3.52 0.92 9.46
C ASP A 130 -2.87 1.23 10.82
N ILE A 131 -3.34 2.30 11.48
CA ILE A 131 -2.95 2.75 12.82
C ILE A 131 -4.22 2.96 13.63
N ALA A 132 -4.34 2.30 14.78
CA ALA A 132 -5.53 2.38 15.61
C ALA A 132 -5.22 2.27 17.10
N GLY A 133 -5.95 3.03 17.92
CA GLY A 133 -6.05 2.80 19.36
C GLY A 133 -7.20 1.87 19.66
N ILE A 134 -6.94 0.76 20.34
CA ILE A 134 -7.95 -0.22 20.73
C ILE A 134 -8.15 -0.10 22.24
N ASP A 135 -9.32 0.40 22.62
CA ASP A 135 -9.71 0.50 24.02
C ASP A 135 -10.45 -0.77 24.42
N MET A 136 -9.97 -1.43 25.46
CA MET A 136 -10.51 -2.70 25.92
C MET A 136 -10.56 -2.79 27.43
N VAL A 137 -11.49 -3.57 27.94
CA VAL A 137 -11.60 -3.89 29.35
C VAL A 137 -11.27 -5.35 29.56
N ALA A 138 -10.33 -5.61 30.47
CA ALA A 138 -9.87 -6.95 30.82
C ALA A 138 -9.48 -6.99 32.31
N GLN A 139 -9.75 -8.10 32.98
CA GLN A 139 -9.31 -8.31 34.36
C GLN A 139 -7.80 -8.60 34.43
N ASN A 140 -7.26 -9.25 33.41
CA ASN A 140 -5.84 -9.55 33.26
C ASN A 140 -5.48 -9.63 31.78
N ILE A 141 -4.71 -8.65 31.29
CA ILE A 141 -4.30 -8.57 29.89
C ILE A 141 -3.39 -9.72 29.43
N ALA A 142 -2.79 -10.44 30.38
CA ALA A 142 -1.96 -11.62 30.13
C ALA A 142 -2.76 -12.92 29.94
N ARG A 143 -4.09 -12.85 29.93
CA ARG A 143 -4.98 -14.00 29.66
C ARG A 143 -5.82 -13.78 28.40
N PRO A 144 -6.31 -14.84 27.74
CA PRO A 144 -7.29 -14.74 26.65
C PRO A 144 -8.45 -13.80 26.99
N LEU A 145 -8.83 -12.92 26.06
CA LEU A 145 -9.81 -11.85 26.31
C LEU A 145 -11.20 -12.42 26.62
N HIS A 146 -11.61 -13.44 25.87
CA HIS A 146 -12.96 -14.00 25.94
C HIS A 146 -13.19 -14.85 27.20
N GLU A 147 -12.18 -15.61 27.65
CA GLU A 147 -12.27 -16.46 28.84
C GLU A 147 -12.54 -15.68 30.13
N GLN A 148 -12.06 -14.43 30.19
CA GLN A 148 -12.24 -13.52 31.32
C GLN A 148 -13.47 -12.60 31.16
N GLY A 149 -14.24 -12.76 30.08
CA GLY A 149 -15.37 -11.89 29.77
C GLY A 149 -14.97 -10.46 29.40
N GLY A 150 -13.73 -10.24 28.97
CA GLY A 150 -13.23 -8.95 28.49
C GLY A 150 -13.83 -8.56 27.14
N ALA A 151 -13.71 -7.29 26.78
CA ALA A 151 -14.28 -6.76 25.55
C ALA A 151 -13.48 -5.57 25.00
N ILE A 152 -13.50 -5.42 23.67
CA ILE A 152 -13.15 -4.14 23.02
C ILE A 152 -14.34 -3.20 23.22
N VAL A 153 -14.07 -2.01 23.73
CA VAL A 153 -15.05 -0.94 23.98
C VAL A 153 -15.08 0.02 22.81
N GLU A 154 -13.91 0.41 22.29
CA GLU A 154 -13.79 1.40 21.22
C GLU A 154 -12.59 1.12 20.30
N VAL A 155 -12.69 1.53 19.05
CA VAL A 155 -11.60 1.54 18.06
C VAL A 155 -11.41 2.95 17.53
N ASN A 156 -10.26 3.55 17.87
CA ASN A 156 -9.94 4.96 17.65
C ASN A 156 -9.00 5.15 16.45
N ALA A 157 -9.38 5.99 15.48
CA ALA A 157 -8.59 6.29 14.28
C ALA A 157 -7.47 7.33 14.52
N GLY A 158 -7.60 8.17 15.54
CA GLY A 158 -6.59 9.15 15.96
C GLY A 158 -6.11 8.89 17.37
N PRO A 159 -5.36 7.80 17.63
CA PRO A 159 -4.95 7.45 18.98
C PRO A 159 -3.95 8.46 19.56
N GLY A 160 -4.14 8.82 20.82
CA GLY A 160 -3.13 9.55 21.58
C GLY A 160 -1.88 8.70 21.78
N LEU A 161 -0.70 9.27 21.54
CA LEU A 161 0.58 8.56 21.65
C LEU A 161 1.30 8.81 22.98
N LEU A 162 0.90 9.86 23.72
CA LEU A 162 1.61 10.34 24.90
C LEU A 162 1.79 9.25 25.95
N MET A 163 0.75 8.46 26.23
CA MET A 163 0.81 7.39 27.22
C MET A 163 1.86 6.32 26.90
N HIS A 164 2.13 6.09 25.62
CA HIS A 164 3.12 5.12 25.17
C HIS A 164 4.52 5.74 25.13
N LEU A 165 4.63 7.04 24.84
CA LEU A 165 5.90 7.75 24.78
C LEU A 165 6.44 8.19 26.16
N LYS A 166 5.54 8.49 27.09
CA LYS A 166 5.85 8.99 28.44
C LYS A 166 4.94 8.33 29.48
N PRO A 167 5.01 7.00 29.68
CA PRO A 167 4.22 6.36 30.71
C PRO A 167 4.62 6.87 32.11
N ALA A 168 3.64 6.92 33.03
CA ALA A 168 3.90 7.20 34.43
C ALA A 168 4.60 6.01 35.12
N VAL A 169 4.32 4.78 34.69
CA VAL A 169 4.98 3.58 35.20
C VAL A 169 5.33 2.67 34.03
N GLY A 170 6.53 2.10 34.03
CA GLY A 170 7.02 1.20 32.98
C GLY A 170 7.87 1.91 31.92
N ALA A 171 8.05 1.28 30.76
CA ALA A 171 9.00 1.71 29.75
C ALA A 171 8.33 2.51 28.62
N PRO A 172 8.93 3.65 28.18
CA PRO A 172 8.55 4.28 26.93
C PRO A 172 8.63 3.31 25.75
N ARG A 173 7.65 3.34 24.86
CA ARG A 173 7.58 2.54 23.64
C ARG A 173 7.89 3.40 22.42
N PRO A 174 8.71 2.93 21.47
CA PRO A 174 9.10 3.68 20.28
C PRO A 174 8.00 3.71 19.22
N VAL A 175 6.78 4.08 19.60
CA VAL A 175 5.58 4.03 18.75
C VAL A 175 5.70 4.93 17.52
N GLY A 176 6.40 6.07 17.63
CA GLY A 176 6.68 6.94 16.50
C GLY A 176 7.56 6.27 15.45
N GLN A 177 8.58 5.50 15.88
CA GLN A 177 9.42 4.72 14.97
C GLN A 177 8.60 3.64 14.27
N ALA A 178 7.77 2.89 15.01
CA ALA A 178 6.91 1.88 14.42
C ALA A 178 5.95 2.44 13.35
N ILE A 179 5.37 3.63 13.59
CA ILE A 179 4.53 4.33 12.62
C ILE A 179 5.34 4.74 11.38
N VAL A 180 6.52 5.34 11.56
CA VAL A 180 7.37 5.80 10.45
C VAL A 180 7.87 4.62 9.61
N GLU A 181 8.33 3.53 10.25
CA GLU A 181 8.78 2.32 9.56
C GLU A 181 7.67 1.65 8.75
N HIS A 182 6.42 1.72 9.23
CA HIS A 182 5.27 1.25 8.47
C HIS A 182 4.95 2.14 7.26
N LEU A 183 5.00 3.46 7.43
CA LEU A 183 4.74 4.42 6.36
C LEU A 183 5.86 4.46 5.30
N PHE A 184 7.10 4.23 5.72
CA PHE A 184 8.30 4.29 4.89
C PHE A 184 9.21 3.09 5.18
N PRO A 185 8.91 1.90 4.62
CA PRO A 185 9.70 0.71 4.83
C PRO A 185 11.14 0.90 4.36
N ALA A 186 12.13 0.61 5.21
CA ALA A 186 13.55 0.76 4.88
C ALA A 186 14.05 -0.25 3.83
N GLU A 187 13.30 -1.34 3.60
CA GLU A 187 13.67 -2.46 2.73
C GLU A 187 13.09 -2.40 1.31
N GLU A 188 12.77 -1.22 0.78
CA GLU A 188 12.53 -1.09 -0.66
C GLU A 188 13.88 -1.22 -1.40
N GLN A 189 14.27 -2.48 -1.64
CA GLN A 189 15.56 -2.96 -2.14
C GLN A 189 15.99 -2.37 -3.50
N ASP A 190 15.10 -1.68 -4.21
CA ASP A 190 15.35 -1.13 -5.55
C ASP A 190 15.21 0.40 -5.62
N GLY A 191 15.40 1.11 -4.50
CA GLY A 191 15.59 2.58 -4.52
C GLY A 191 14.35 3.41 -4.89
N GLU A 192 13.16 2.81 -4.92
CA GLU A 192 11.91 3.47 -5.34
C GLU A 192 10.84 3.52 -4.24
N ALA A 193 11.28 3.84 -3.02
CA ALA A 193 10.56 4.67 -2.03
C ALA A 193 9.07 4.98 -2.31
N GLY A 194 8.11 4.08 -2.12
CA GLY A 194 6.68 4.39 -2.24
C GLY A 194 6.17 4.57 -3.69
N ARG A 195 6.75 3.86 -4.66
CA ARG A 195 6.23 3.70 -6.02
C ARG A 195 6.03 2.23 -6.36
N ILE A 196 4.99 1.95 -7.11
CA ILE A 196 4.77 0.63 -7.73
C ILE A 196 5.31 0.66 -9.16
N PRO A 197 5.77 -0.47 -9.72
CA PRO A 197 6.11 -0.53 -11.13
C PRO A 197 4.94 -0.13 -12.02
N VAL A 198 5.20 0.80 -12.93
CA VAL A 198 4.31 1.29 -13.96
C VAL A 198 4.91 0.93 -15.32
N VAL A 199 4.07 0.35 -16.17
CA VAL A 199 4.36 0.10 -17.58
C VAL A 199 3.41 0.93 -18.41
N GLY A 200 3.94 1.77 -19.29
CA GLY A 200 3.15 2.48 -20.29
C GLY A 200 3.24 1.82 -21.64
N VAL A 201 2.11 1.63 -22.33
CA VAL A 201 2.07 1.05 -23.68
C VAL A 201 1.44 2.06 -24.63
N ALA A 202 2.25 2.62 -25.53
CA ALA A 202 1.83 3.63 -26.48
C ALA A 202 1.91 3.16 -27.93
N GLY A 203 1.04 3.74 -28.76
CA GLY A 203 0.83 3.36 -30.16
C GLY A 203 -0.52 2.68 -30.38
N THR A 204 -0.74 2.17 -31.59
CA THR A 204 -2.05 1.69 -32.05
C THR A 204 -2.15 0.18 -32.21
N ARG A 205 -1.02 -0.51 -32.36
CA ARG A 205 -0.94 -1.95 -32.65
C ARG A 205 -0.95 -2.81 -31.39
N ASP A 206 -2.07 -3.49 -31.16
CA ASP A 206 -2.25 -4.50 -30.09
C ASP A 206 -1.90 -4.01 -28.67
N SER A 207 -1.91 -2.70 -28.42
CA SER A 207 -1.49 -2.10 -27.16
C SER A 207 -2.26 -2.66 -25.95
N ALA A 208 -3.56 -2.92 -26.10
CA ALA A 208 -4.38 -3.56 -25.06
C ALA A 208 -3.97 -5.01 -24.79
N THR A 209 -3.67 -5.79 -25.83
CA THR A 209 -3.19 -7.17 -25.72
C THR A 209 -1.84 -7.21 -25.02
N ILE A 210 -0.91 -6.33 -25.42
CA ILE A 210 0.40 -6.16 -24.78
C ILE A 210 0.22 -5.82 -23.31
N ALA A 211 -0.62 -4.82 -23.00
CA ALA A 211 -0.86 -4.37 -21.63
C ALA A 211 -1.35 -5.52 -20.73
N ARG A 212 -2.32 -6.30 -21.22
CA ARG A 212 -2.91 -7.43 -20.50
C ARG A 212 -1.95 -8.61 -20.35
N LEU A 213 -1.16 -8.93 -21.37
CA LEU A 213 -0.15 -9.99 -21.29
C LEU A 213 0.99 -9.62 -20.34
N VAL A 214 1.46 -8.38 -20.36
CA VAL A 214 2.48 -7.89 -19.41
C VAL A 214 1.96 -7.95 -17.97
N ALA A 215 0.73 -7.49 -17.73
CA ALA A 215 0.12 -7.58 -16.42
C ALA A 215 -0.05 -9.03 -15.96
N TRP A 216 -0.41 -9.95 -16.85
CA TRP A 216 -0.46 -11.37 -16.56
C TRP A 216 0.91 -11.92 -16.11
N LEU A 217 1.99 -11.57 -16.80
CA LEU A 217 3.34 -12.00 -16.45
C LEU A 217 3.80 -11.42 -15.10
N LEU A 218 3.45 -10.16 -14.82
CA LEU A 218 3.67 -9.53 -13.50
C LEU A 218 2.85 -10.19 -12.39
N HIS A 219 1.62 -10.61 -12.69
CA HIS A 219 0.78 -11.33 -11.75
C HIS A 219 1.39 -12.69 -11.38
N LEU A 220 1.93 -13.41 -12.36
CA LEU A 220 2.62 -14.69 -12.12
C LEU A 220 3.92 -14.54 -11.32
N SER A 221 4.54 -13.37 -11.30
CA SER A 221 5.70 -13.07 -10.43
C SER A 221 5.30 -12.69 -9.00
N GLY A 222 4.01 -12.77 -8.65
CA GLY A 222 3.49 -12.57 -7.30
C GLY A 222 3.04 -11.13 -7.00
N ARG A 223 2.92 -10.27 -8.02
CA ARG A 223 2.43 -8.89 -7.85
C ARG A 223 0.92 -8.83 -8.06
N HIS A 224 0.24 -8.00 -7.26
CA HIS A 224 -1.13 -7.61 -7.56
C HIS A 224 -1.13 -6.55 -8.67
N THR A 225 -1.83 -6.78 -9.77
CA THR A 225 -1.68 -5.96 -10.98
C THR A 225 -2.95 -5.18 -11.32
N GLY A 226 -2.80 -3.93 -11.73
CA GLY A 226 -3.86 -3.14 -12.34
C GLY A 226 -3.64 -2.97 -13.84
N VAL A 227 -4.70 -3.02 -14.64
CA VAL A 227 -4.63 -2.68 -16.08
C VAL A 227 -5.71 -1.69 -16.44
N ALA A 228 -5.32 -0.60 -17.11
CA ALA A 228 -6.22 0.35 -17.73
C ALA A 228 -5.96 0.33 -19.24
N CYS A 229 -6.89 -0.22 -20.01
CA CYS A 229 -6.79 -0.32 -21.46
C CYS A 229 -8.17 -0.20 -22.13
N ARG A 230 -8.21 -0.18 -23.46
CA ARG A 230 -9.47 -0.03 -24.20
C ARG A 230 -10.46 -1.18 -24.00
N ASP A 231 -9.98 -2.33 -23.53
CA ASP A 231 -10.81 -3.51 -23.23
C ASP A 231 -11.45 -3.47 -21.83
N GLY A 232 -11.04 -2.53 -20.97
CA GLY A 232 -11.55 -2.40 -19.62
C GLY A 232 -10.53 -2.02 -18.54
N LEU A 233 -11.05 -1.95 -17.32
CA LEU A 233 -10.28 -1.82 -16.09
C LEU A 233 -10.17 -3.18 -15.41
N PHE A 234 -8.95 -3.64 -15.15
CA PHE A 234 -8.69 -4.95 -14.55
C PHE A 234 -7.94 -4.80 -13.23
N LEU A 235 -8.32 -5.63 -12.25
CA LEU A 235 -7.58 -5.86 -11.01
C LEU A 235 -7.27 -7.36 -10.94
N ASP A 236 -5.99 -7.70 -10.97
CA ASP A 236 -5.50 -9.06 -11.21
C ASP A 236 -6.17 -9.66 -12.45
N ARG A 237 -6.89 -10.78 -12.28
CA ARG A 237 -7.62 -11.45 -13.36
C ARG A 237 -9.06 -10.95 -13.53
N ARG A 238 -9.53 -10.08 -12.64
CA ARG A 238 -10.93 -9.64 -12.64
C ARG A 238 -11.07 -8.37 -13.47
N ARG A 239 -11.91 -8.43 -14.51
CA ARG A 239 -12.41 -7.21 -15.17
C ARG A 239 -13.43 -6.52 -14.26
N VAL A 240 -13.10 -5.33 -13.80
CA VAL A 240 -13.91 -4.53 -12.89
C VAL A 240 -14.81 -3.57 -13.66
N GLU A 241 -14.32 -3.06 -14.79
CA GLU A 241 -15.07 -2.23 -15.73
C GLU A 241 -14.88 -2.78 -17.15
N ALA A 242 -15.96 -2.89 -17.92
CA ALA A 242 -15.94 -3.43 -19.27
C ALA A 242 -15.91 -2.36 -20.38
N ALA A 243 -16.08 -1.08 -20.00
CA ALA A 243 -15.98 0.05 -20.91
C ALA A 243 -14.51 0.42 -21.16
N ASP A 244 -14.26 1.13 -22.27
CA ASP A 244 -12.94 1.67 -22.58
C ASP A 244 -12.38 2.44 -21.37
N SER A 245 -11.25 1.96 -20.87
CA SER A 245 -10.55 2.48 -19.71
C SER A 245 -9.14 2.97 -20.07
N ALA A 246 -8.82 3.16 -21.35
CA ALA A 246 -7.57 3.76 -21.81
C ALA A 246 -7.63 5.30 -21.69
N HIS A 247 -7.84 5.80 -20.47
CA HIS A 247 -7.93 7.22 -20.18
C HIS A 247 -7.45 7.54 -18.76
N TRP A 248 -7.24 8.84 -18.49
CA TRP A 248 -6.60 9.29 -17.27
C TRP A 248 -7.34 8.86 -15.99
N GLU A 249 -8.67 9.00 -15.93
CA GLU A 249 -9.43 8.70 -14.71
C GLU A 249 -9.33 7.21 -14.30
N ALA A 250 -9.36 6.31 -15.28
CA ALA A 250 -9.24 4.88 -15.04
C ALA A 250 -7.83 4.52 -14.53
N ALA A 251 -6.80 5.03 -15.21
CA ALA A 251 -5.41 4.84 -14.79
C ALA A 251 -5.14 5.44 -13.40
N HIS A 252 -5.66 6.64 -13.12
CA HIS A 252 -5.49 7.31 -11.83
C HIS A 252 -6.16 6.53 -10.69
N ARG A 253 -7.33 5.92 -10.93
CA ARG A 253 -7.97 5.01 -9.95
C ARG A 253 -7.09 3.81 -9.60
N LEU A 254 -6.34 3.25 -10.55
CA LEU A 254 -5.41 2.14 -10.27
C LEU A 254 -4.22 2.61 -9.45
N LEU A 255 -3.63 3.76 -9.79
CA LEU A 255 -2.48 4.32 -9.07
C LEU A 255 -2.84 4.71 -7.62
N MET A 256 -4.09 5.08 -7.36
CA MET A 256 -4.60 5.37 -6.01
C MET A 256 -5.00 4.10 -5.22
N ASN A 257 -5.08 2.94 -5.87
CA ASN A 257 -5.53 1.71 -5.23
C ASN A 257 -4.39 1.02 -4.48
N LYS A 258 -4.45 1.05 -3.14
CA LYS A 258 -3.47 0.43 -2.23
C LYS A 258 -3.28 -1.09 -2.43
N THR A 259 -4.24 -1.79 -3.05
CA THR A 259 -4.09 -3.24 -3.29
C THR A 259 -3.23 -3.54 -4.51
N VAL A 260 -3.05 -2.56 -5.40
CA VAL A 260 -2.26 -2.73 -6.63
C VAL A 260 -0.78 -2.52 -6.34
N ARG A 261 0.05 -3.46 -6.80
CA ARG A 261 1.51 -3.47 -6.64
C ARG A 261 2.29 -3.41 -7.95
N ALA A 262 1.61 -3.31 -9.09
CA ALA A 262 2.13 -2.90 -10.39
C ALA A 262 0.98 -2.49 -11.31
N VAL A 263 1.17 -1.53 -12.21
CA VAL A 263 0.14 -1.08 -13.15
C VAL A 263 0.66 -1.13 -14.58
N VAL A 264 -0.19 -1.55 -15.51
CA VAL A 264 0.05 -1.44 -16.95
C VAL A 264 -1.03 -0.56 -17.57
N ILE A 265 -0.63 0.51 -18.26
CA ILE A 265 -1.53 1.54 -18.78
C ILE A 265 -1.32 1.65 -20.29
N GLU A 266 -2.40 1.48 -21.04
CA GLU A 266 -2.43 1.82 -22.46
C GLU A 266 -2.62 3.33 -22.64
N ASN A 267 -1.78 3.96 -23.46
CA ASN A 267 -1.86 5.38 -23.78
C ASN A 267 -1.74 5.58 -25.30
N ASP A 268 -2.86 5.79 -25.98
CA ASP A 268 -2.79 6.21 -27.38
C ASP A 268 -2.38 7.69 -27.50
N ALA A 269 -1.94 8.10 -28.70
CA ALA A 269 -1.52 9.47 -28.94
C ALA A 269 -2.63 10.50 -28.64
N ARG A 270 -3.90 10.11 -28.85
CA ARG A 270 -5.06 10.95 -28.52
C ARG A 270 -5.19 11.20 -27.03
N THR A 271 -5.01 10.17 -26.20
CA THR A 271 -5.08 10.24 -24.74
C THR A 271 -3.93 11.08 -24.19
N ILE A 272 -2.71 10.88 -24.69
CA ILE A 272 -1.55 11.70 -24.33
C ILE A 272 -1.82 13.18 -24.63
N LEU A 273 -2.40 13.51 -25.79
CA LEU A 273 -2.73 14.89 -26.17
C LEU A 273 -3.88 15.50 -25.35
N ARG A 274 -4.88 14.69 -24.99
CA ARG A 274 -6.07 15.15 -24.26
C ARG A 274 -5.79 15.36 -22.78
N ASP A 275 -5.16 14.39 -22.13
CA ASP A 275 -5.06 14.32 -20.67
C ASP A 275 -3.61 14.31 -20.15
N GLY A 276 -2.62 14.10 -21.04
CA GLY A 276 -1.27 13.71 -20.63
C GLY A 276 -1.21 12.25 -20.18
N LEU A 277 -0.12 11.88 -19.51
CA LEU A 277 0.01 10.57 -18.87
C LEU A 277 -0.51 10.64 -17.42
N ALA A 278 -1.11 9.54 -16.95
CA ALA A 278 -1.59 9.43 -15.57
C ALA A 278 -0.46 9.31 -14.52
N TYR A 279 0.78 9.17 -14.97
CA TYR A 279 1.99 9.00 -14.17
C TYR A 279 3.09 9.94 -14.67
N ASP A 280 3.99 10.31 -13.75
CA ASP A 280 5.16 11.16 -14.00
C ASP A 280 6.39 10.37 -14.45
N ARG A 281 6.49 9.10 -14.04
CA ARG A 281 7.57 8.17 -14.36
C ARG A 281 7.08 6.74 -14.52
N CYS A 282 7.79 5.95 -15.32
CA CYS A 282 7.53 4.52 -15.53
C CYS A 282 8.82 3.70 -15.59
N GLN A 283 8.73 2.43 -15.21
CA GLN A 283 9.85 1.48 -15.25
C GLN A 283 10.01 0.95 -16.67
N VAL A 284 8.91 0.76 -17.42
CA VAL A 284 8.99 0.40 -18.83
C VAL A 284 8.02 1.23 -19.67
N GLY A 285 8.55 1.87 -20.72
CA GLY A 285 7.77 2.55 -21.75
C GLY A 285 7.83 1.79 -23.08
N VAL A 286 6.69 1.29 -23.54
CA VAL A 286 6.57 0.57 -24.81
C VAL A 286 6.03 1.51 -25.88
N VAL A 287 6.65 1.52 -27.07
CA VAL A 287 6.13 2.21 -28.25
C VAL A 287 6.01 1.20 -29.39
N THR A 288 4.78 0.93 -29.83
CA THR A 288 4.48 -0.11 -30.82
C THR A 288 4.65 0.36 -32.26
N ASP A 289 4.25 1.60 -32.53
CA ASP A 289 4.20 2.20 -33.86
C ASP A 289 4.05 3.72 -33.76
N MET A 290 3.83 4.37 -34.91
CA MET A 290 3.58 5.80 -35.04
C MET A 290 2.35 6.09 -35.91
N ASP A 291 1.40 5.16 -35.97
CA ASP A 291 0.20 5.24 -36.82
C ASP A 291 -0.93 6.03 -36.13
N GLY A 292 -1.99 6.37 -36.87
CA GLY A 292 -3.20 7.02 -36.32
C GLY A 292 -3.16 8.55 -36.27
N MET A 293 -2.17 9.18 -36.93
CA MET A 293 -2.04 10.65 -37.01
C MET A 293 -3.27 11.33 -37.60
N GLU A 294 -3.92 10.70 -38.56
CA GLU A 294 -5.11 11.20 -39.25
C GLU A 294 -6.29 11.48 -38.29
N ALA A 295 -6.33 10.82 -37.13
CA ALA A 295 -7.37 11.01 -36.12
C ALA A 295 -7.09 12.19 -35.15
N LEU A 296 -5.94 12.87 -35.30
CA LEU A 296 -5.42 13.85 -34.34
C LEU A 296 -5.47 15.30 -34.83
N ALA A 297 -6.12 15.57 -35.98
CA ALA A 297 -6.24 16.92 -36.53
C ALA A 297 -6.88 17.93 -35.55
N ALA A 298 -7.76 17.48 -34.66
CA ALA A 298 -8.39 18.32 -33.63
C ALA A 298 -7.38 18.86 -32.57
N PHE A 299 -6.19 18.28 -32.51
CA PHE A 299 -5.09 18.66 -31.62
C PHE A 299 -3.93 19.33 -32.37
N ASP A 300 -4.17 19.82 -33.60
CA ASP A 300 -3.16 20.49 -34.46
C ASP A 300 -1.96 19.60 -34.85
N VAL A 301 -2.19 18.27 -34.88
CA VAL A 301 -1.22 17.27 -35.35
C VAL A 301 -1.54 16.89 -36.80
N HIS A 302 -0.62 17.23 -37.69
CA HIS A 302 -0.75 17.11 -39.14
C HIS A 302 0.46 16.47 -39.83
N THR A 303 1.58 16.32 -39.12
CA THR A 303 2.81 15.72 -39.66
C THR A 303 3.29 14.56 -38.79
N GLN A 304 4.04 13.67 -39.43
CA GLN A 304 4.65 12.53 -38.73
C GLN A 304 5.66 12.98 -37.67
N GLU A 305 6.35 14.11 -37.89
CA GLU A 305 7.23 14.71 -36.89
C GLU A 305 6.46 15.13 -35.63
N GLN A 306 5.26 15.71 -35.80
CA GLN A 306 4.40 16.05 -34.66
C GLN A 306 3.92 14.79 -33.93
N MET A 307 3.56 13.72 -34.66
CA MET A 307 3.24 12.42 -34.05
C MET A 307 4.41 11.87 -33.23
N THR A 308 5.63 11.91 -33.75
CA THR A 308 6.84 11.52 -33.02
C THR A 308 6.98 12.31 -31.72
N ARG A 309 6.72 13.62 -31.72
CA ARG A 309 6.77 14.45 -30.50
C ARG A 309 5.75 14.00 -29.45
N VAL A 310 4.57 13.53 -29.86
CA VAL A 310 3.54 13.03 -28.95
C VAL A 310 3.95 11.68 -28.36
N LEU A 311 4.29 10.70 -29.21
CA LEU A 311 4.60 9.35 -28.73
C LEU A 311 5.95 9.26 -28.00
N ARG A 312 6.89 10.18 -28.29
CA ARG A 312 8.12 10.36 -27.51
C ARG A 312 7.83 10.59 -26.01
N THR A 313 6.70 11.21 -25.65
CA THR A 313 6.33 11.42 -24.24
C THR A 313 6.37 10.12 -23.43
N GLN A 314 6.04 8.97 -24.03
CA GLN A 314 6.12 7.67 -23.36
C GLN A 314 7.57 7.25 -23.03
N VAL A 315 8.54 7.69 -23.83
CA VAL A 315 9.97 7.42 -23.62
C VAL A 315 10.60 8.43 -22.66
N ASP A 316 10.20 9.70 -22.72
CA ASP A 316 10.72 10.78 -21.86
C ASP A 316 10.44 10.58 -20.36
N VAL A 317 9.46 9.72 -20.01
CA VAL A 317 9.10 9.40 -18.62
C VAL A 317 9.68 8.08 -18.12
N VAL A 318 10.50 7.39 -18.92
CA VAL A 318 11.20 6.18 -18.48
C VAL A 318 12.26 6.55 -17.44
N LEU A 319 12.30 5.82 -16.33
CA LEU A 319 13.29 6.02 -15.28
C LEU A 319 14.71 5.65 -15.75
N PRO A 320 15.78 6.23 -15.17
CA PRO A 320 17.15 5.82 -15.46
C PRO A 320 17.43 4.34 -15.16
N SER A 321 16.73 3.77 -14.17
CA SER A 321 16.74 2.33 -13.83
C SER A 321 15.86 1.48 -14.75
N GLY A 322 15.00 2.11 -15.55
CA GLY A 322 13.99 1.45 -16.39
C GLY A 322 14.46 1.12 -17.81
N ALA A 323 13.48 0.88 -18.69
CA ALA A 323 13.74 0.61 -20.10
C ALA A 323 12.67 1.14 -21.06
N ALA A 324 13.10 1.56 -22.25
CA ALA A 324 12.20 1.72 -23.39
C ALA A 324 12.16 0.43 -24.22
N VAL A 325 10.97 -0.02 -24.61
CA VAL A 325 10.75 -1.18 -25.49
C VAL A 325 10.23 -0.69 -26.83
N LEU A 326 11.05 -0.82 -27.87
CA LEU A 326 10.87 -0.10 -29.14
C LEU A 326 10.85 -1.07 -30.34
N HIS A 327 9.89 -0.88 -31.23
CA HIS A 327 9.72 -1.72 -32.42
C HIS A 327 10.82 -1.45 -33.47
N ALA A 328 11.73 -2.40 -33.68
CA ALA A 328 12.93 -2.23 -34.50
C ALA A 328 12.65 -2.12 -36.01
N ALA A 329 11.53 -2.67 -36.49
CA ALA A 329 11.13 -2.54 -37.89
C ALA A 329 10.61 -1.14 -38.28
N ILE A 330 10.41 -0.22 -37.33
CA ILE A 330 9.88 1.12 -37.57
C ILE A 330 10.97 2.14 -37.24
N ALA A 331 11.61 2.71 -38.25
CA ALA A 331 12.75 3.61 -38.08
C ALA A 331 12.47 4.78 -37.12
N GLN A 332 11.29 5.40 -37.22
CA GLN A 332 10.87 6.52 -36.36
C GLN A 332 10.73 6.12 -34.88
N VAL A 333 10.38 4.86 -34.61
CA VAL A 333 10.30 4.34 -33.24
C VAL A 333 11.72 4.08 -32.72
N VAL A 334 12.62 3.54 -33.55
CA VAL A 334 14.04 3.36 -33.22
C VAL A 334 14.74 4.69 -32.92
N GLU A 335 14.38 5.76 -33.64
CA GLU A 335 14.89 7.11 -33.41
C GLU A 335 14.55 7.67 -32.02
N LEU A 336 13.61 7.06 -31.27
CA LEU A 336 13.35 7.41 -29.88
C LEU A 336 14.41 6.87 -28.91
N ALA A 337 15.18 5.85 -29.29
CA ALA A 337 16.13 5.17 -28.39
C ALA A 337 17.13 6.12 -27.69
N PRO A 338 17.74 7.11 -28.37
CA PRO A 338 18.68 8.05 -27.73
C PRO A 338 18.04 9.02 -26.74
N LEU A 339 16.71 9.08 -26.69
CA LEU A 339 15.94 9.98 -25.81
C LEU A 339 15.56 9.33 -24.48
N CYS A 340 15.76 8.01 -24.37
CA CYS A 340 15.50 7.26 -23.14
C CYS A 340 16.62 7.49 -22.12
N ASP A 341 16.26 7.91 -20.90
CA ASP A 341 17.21 8.04 -19.79
C ASP A 341 17.68 6.67 -19.26
N GLY A 342 16.85 5.64 -19.42
CA GLY A 342 17.14 4.26 -19.04
C GLY A 342 17.74 3.41 -20.16
N SER A 343 17.62 2.09 -20.02
CA SER A 343 18.08 1.14 -21.05
C SER A 343 17.10 1.04 -22.23
N VAL A 344 17.53 0.45 -23.35
CA VAL A 344 16.67 0.22 -24.52
C VAL A 344 16.64 -1.25 -24.89
N VAL A 345 15.44 -1.80 -25.08
CA VAL A 345 15.19 -3.14 -25.62
C VAL A 345 14.50 -2.99 -26.97
N LEU A 346 15.17 -3.42 -28.04
CA LEU A 346 14.55 -3.46 -29.37
C LEU A 346 13.82 -4.78 -29.59
N TYR A 347 12.68 -4.75 -30.27
CA TYR A 347 12.01 -5.98 -30.68
C TYR A 347 11.55 -5.93 -32.14
N ALA A 348 11.59 -7.07 -32.82
CA ALA A 348 10.98 -7.26 -34.14
C ALA A 348 10.98 -8.74 -34.53
N GLN A 349 10.11 -9.14 -35.45
CA GLN A 349 10.17 -10.49 -36.01
C GLN A 349 11.50 -10.77 -36.74
N ASP A 350 11.98 -9.84 -37.58
CA ASP A 350 13.19 -10.03 -38.38
C ASP A 350 14.47 -9.72 -37.58
N ALA A 351 15.21 -10.77 -37.22
CA ALA A 351 16.52 -10.67 -36.56
C ALA A 351 17.62 -10.01 -37.42
N GLY A 352 17.42 -9.93 -38.74
CA GLY A 352 18.38 -9.39 -39.71
C GLY A 352 18.37 -7.87 -39.85
N LEU A 353 17.46 -7.17 -39.15
CA LEU A 353 17.35 -5.72 -39.23
C LEU A 353 18.65 -5.04 -38.77
N ALA A 354 19.13 -4.10 -39.57
CA ALA A 354 20.33 -3.31 -39.26
C ALA A 354 20.25 -2.64 -37.88
N ALA A 355 19.07 -2.11 -37.51
CA ALA A 355 18.83 -1.53 -36.19
C ALA A 355 19.09 -2.50 -35.03
N ILE A 356 18.69 -3.78 -35.16
CA ILE A 356 18.97 -4.80 -34.14
C ILE A 356 20.46 -5.12 -34.10
N ALA A 357 21.10 -5.30 -35.25
CA ALA A 357 22.52 -5.61 -35.33
C ALA A 357 23.39 -4.49 -34.73
N GLU A 358 23.10 -3.24 -35.08
CA GLU A 358 23.79 -2.06 -34.58
C GLU A 358 23.55 -1.86 -33.08
N HIS A 359 22.30 -1.98 -32.62
CA HIS A 359 21.95 -1.87 -31.20
C HIS A 359 22.66 -2.93 -30.35
N ARG A 360 22.71 -4.19 -30.81
CA ARG A 360 23.42 -5.27 -30.11
C ARG A 360 24.92 -5.06 -30.09
N ALA A 361 25.50 -4.54 -31.17
CA ALA A 361 26.94 -4.27 -31.25
C ALA A 361 27.37 -3.12 -30.33
N ARG A 362 26.44 -2.19 -30.02
CA ARG A 362 26.67 -1.04 -29.17
C ARG A 362 26.27 -1.34 -27.72
N ASP A 363 27.19 -1.16 -26.78
CA ASP A 363 26.92 -1.21 -25.33
C ASP A 363 26.21 -2.49 -24.83
N ASN A 364 26.37 -3.61 -25.53
CA ASN A 364 25.67 -4.89 -25.29
C ASN A 364 24.15 -4.75 -25.28
N GLY A 365 23.58 -3.96 -26.20
CA GLY A 365 22.14 -3.70 -26.29
C GLY A 365 21.29 -4.97 -26.24
N ARG A 366 20.14 -4.84 -25.55
CA ARG A 366 19.15 -5.90 -25.40
C ARG A 366 18.19 -5.92 -26.60
N ALA A 367 17.85 -7.11 -27.09
CA ALA A 367 16.86 -7.26 -28.15
C ALA A 367 16.05 -8.56 -28.03
N VAL A 368 14.81 -8.54 -28.54
CA VAL A 368 13.92 -9.70 -28.60
C VAL A 368 13.44 -9.90 -30.04
N PHE A 369 13.71 -11.06 -30.63
CA PHE A 369 13.39 -11.31 -32.05
C PHE A 369 13.10 -12.79 -32.34
N LEU A 370 12.62 -13.06 -33.56
CA LEU A 370 12.49 -14.44 -34.04
C LEU A 370 13.75 -14.89 -34.78
N LYS A 371 14.25 -16.08 -34.42
CA LYS A 371 15.33 -16.75 -35.14
C LYS A 371 15.01 -18.23 -35.27
N ASN A 372 14.94 -18.72 -36.51
CA ASN A 372 14.55 -20.11 -36.83
C ASN A 372 13.23 -20.54 -36.18
N GLY A 373 12.22 -19.66 -36.18
CA GLY A 373 10.91 -19.93 -35.59
C GLY A 373 10.88 -19.95 -34.04
N ARG A 374 11.95 -19.47 -33.38
CA ARG A 374 12.04 -19.40 -31.92
C ARG A 374 12.13 -17.95 -31.47
N VAL A 375 11.49 -17.63 -30.35
CA VAL A 375 11.65 -16.35 -29.65
C VAL A 375 13.00 -16.36 -28.94
N VAL A 376 13.84 -15.36 -29.23
CA VAL A 376 15.19 -15.22 -28.70
C VAL A 376 15.32 -13.91 -27.93
N LEU A 377 15.82 -14.00 -26.70
CA LEU A 377 16.29 -12.88 -25.89
C LEU A 377 17.80 -12.73 -26.14
N ALA A 378 18.26 -11.55 -26.52
CA ALA A 378 19.67 -11.32 -26.80
C ALA A 378 20.22 -10.12 -26.02
N THR A 379 21.43 -10.26 -25.50
CA THR A 379 22.23 -9.18 -24.89
C THR A 379 23.59 -9.17 -25.55
N GLY A 380 23.87 -8.15 -26.36
CA GLY A 380 25.05 -8.17 -27.22
C GLY A 380 25.10 -9.43 -28.08
N ASN A 381 26.18 -10.21 -27.99
CA ASN A 381 26.32 -11.48 -28.73
C ASN A 381 25.69 -12.69 -28.01
N ALA A 382 25.32 -12.57 -26.74
CA ALA A 382 24.68 -13.65 -26.01
C ALA A 382 23.21 -13.78 -26.45
N GLU A 383 22.78 -15.02 -26.72
CA GLU A 383 21.40 -15.34 -27.10
C GLU A 383 20.85 -16.44 -26.20
N HIS A 384 19.62 -16.27 -25.74
CA HIS A 384 18.85 -17.24 -24.98
C HIS A 384 17.53 -17.49 -25.70
N ALA A 385 17.29 -18.73 -26.13
CA ALA A 385 16.06 -19.09 -26.83
C ALA A 385 14.96 -19.47 -25.82
N LEU A 386 13.93 -18.63 -25.73
CA LEU A 386 12.80 -18.81 -24.82
C LEU A 386 11.94 -20.04 -25.20
N GLY A 387 11.73 -20.28 -26.49
CA GLY A 387 10.88 -21.37 -26.99
C GLY A 387 10.57 -21.24 -28.48
N ALA A 388 10.01 -22.29 -29.09
CA ALA A 388 9.44 -22.18 -30.43
C ALA A 388 8.18 -21.30 -30.38
N LEU A 389 7.98 -20.44 -31.37
CA LEU A 389 6.82 -19.55 -31.43
C LEU A 389 5.51 -20.34 -31.33
N GLY A 390 5.41 -21.46 -32.06
CA GLY A 390 4.25 -22.35 -31.98
C GLY A 390 3.99 -22.87 -30.55
N ASP A 391 5.04 -23.31 -29.84
CA ASP A 391 4.86 -23.84 -28.48
C ASP A 391 4.46 -22.77 -27.47
N LEU A 392 4.80 -21.49 -27.74
CA LEU A 392 4.41 -20.36 -26.91
C LEU A 392 2.98 -19.91 -27.21
N THR A 393 2.51 -20.06 -28.45
CA THR A 393 1.18 -19.60 -28.87
C THR A 393 0.07 -20.65 -28.71
N PHE A 394 0.39 -21.93 -28.49
CA PHE A 394 -0.60 -22.99 -28.22
C PHE A 394 -1.04 -23.04 -26.74
N GLY A 395 -1.85 -22.07 -26.32
CA GLY A 395 -2.72 -22.20 -25.14
C GLY A 395 -4.05 -22.83 -25.56
N ARG A 396 -4.55 -23.85 -24.83
CA ARG A 396 -5.87 -24.45 -25.11
C ARG A 396 -6.94 -23.34 -25.03
N ASN A 397 -7.57 -23.01 -26.16
CA ASN A 397 -8.67 -22.03 -26.34
C ASN A 397 -8.33 -20.53 -26.30
N ALA A 398 -7.06 -20.12 -26.42
CA ALA A 398 -6.70 -18.69 -26.42
C ALA A 398 -6.62 -18.10 -27.84
N VAL A 399 -7.11 -16.86 -28.01
CA VAL A 399 -6.73 -16.00 -29.15
C VAL A 399 -5.21 -15.81 -29.10
N VAL A 400 -4.52 -16.17 -30.17
CA VAL A 400 -3.06 -16.00 -30.26
C VAL A 400 -2.77 -14.51 -30.51
N PRO A 401 -2.00 -13.83 -29.64
CA PRO A 401 -1.56 -12.46 -29.92
C PRO A 401 -0.80 -12.40 -31.25
N ASP A 402 -0.86 -11.25 -31.92
CA ASP A 402 0.06 -10.99 -33.01
C ASP A 402 1.52 -11.20 -32.56
N THR A 403 2.38 -11.63 -33.49
CA THR A 403 3.76 -11.97 -33.17
C THR A 403 4.53 -10.76 -32.62
N ASP A 404 4.34 -9.56 -33.19
CA ASP A 404 5.02 -8.37 -32.68
C ASP A 404 4.49 -7.98 -31.30
N ALA A 405 3.19 -8.14 -31.04
CA ALA A 405 2.60 -7.94 -29.71
C ALA A 405 3.19 -8.90 -28.67
N LEU A 406 3.38 -10.18 -29.04
CA LEU A 406 4.02 -11.16 -28.18
C LEU A 406 5.48 -10.79 -27.89
N LEU A 407 6.25 -10.40 -28.90
CA LEU A 407 7.65 -10.00 -28.73
C LEU A 407 7.77 -8.74 -27.86
N ALA A 408 6.88 -7.76 -28.03
CA ALA A 408 6.82 -6.56 -27.21
C ALA A 408 6.54 -6.89 -25.74
N ALA A 409 5.57 -7.77 -25.46
CA ALA A 409 5.26 -8.21 -24.10
C ALA A 409 6.41 -9.00 -23.45
N VAL A 410 7.08 -9.87 -24.23
CA VAL A 410 8.28 -10.60 -23.79
C VAL A 410 9.41 -9.64 -23.45
N ALA A 411 9.69 -8.67 -24.33
CA ALA A 411 10.71 -7.65 -24.12
C ALA A 411 10.41 -6.81 -22.86
N THR A 412 9.14 -6.44 -22.65
CA THR A 412 8.67 -5.70 -21.49
C THR A 412 8.84 -6.49 -20.20
N ALA A 413 8.40 -7.75 -20.17
CA ALA A 413 8.55 -8.61 -19.01
C ALA A 413 10.03 -8.86 -18.66
N TRP A 414 10.87 -9.06 -19.68
CA TRP A 414 12.30 -9.22 -19.49
C TRP A 414 13.01 -7.95 -19.02
N ALA A 415 12.52 -6.77 -19.44
CA ALA A 415 13.00 -5.49 -18.94
C ALA A 415 12.62 -5.24 -17.46
N LEU A 416 11.55 -5.88 -16.97
CA LEU A 416 11.11 -5.90 -15.57
C LEU A 416 11.77 -7.02 -14.75
N ASP A 417 12.85 -7.60 -15.26
CA ASP A 417 13.62 -8.68 -14.63
C ASP A 417 12.80 -9.94 -14.29
N ILE A 418 11.71 -10.18 -15.03
CA ILE A 418 10.97 -11.45 -14.93
C ILE A 418 11.83 -12.56 -15.56
N ALA A 419 12.04 -13.64 -14.82
CA ALA A 419 12.87 -14.76 -15.25
C ALA A 419 12.37 -15.36 -16.59
N PRO A 420 13.25 -15.66 -17.57
CA PRO A 420 12.85 -16.22 -18.86
C PRO A 420 11.94 -17.46 -18.77
N ASP A 421 12.23 -18.38 -17.83
CA ASP A 421 11.40 -19.58 -17.64
C ASP A 421 9.96 -19.24 -17.23
N LEU A 422 9.79 -18.20 -16.39
CA LEU A 422 8.47 -17.71 -15.97
C LEU A 422 7.75 -17.01 -17.14
N ILE A 423 8.47 -16.24 -17.97
CA ILE A 423 7.93 -15.64 -19.18
C ILE A 423 7.41 -16.73 -20.13
N GLY A 424 8.23 -17.73 -20.43
CA GLY A 424 7.89 -18.82 -21.34
C GLY A 424 6.72 -19.69 -20.86
N ALA A 425 6.63 -19.94 -19.54
CA ALA A 425 5.50 -20.64 -18.95
C ALA A 425 4.23 -19.77 -18.93
N GLY A 426 4.37 -18.49 -18.59
CA GLY A 426 3.27 -17.57 -18.42
C GLY A 426 2.49 -17.33 -19.71
N ILE A 427 3.19 -17.15 -20.84
CA ILE A 427 2.56 -16.95 -22.16
C ILE A 427 1.59 -18.09 -22.51
N LYS A 428 1.96 -19.35 -22.20
CA LYS A 428 1.13 -20.54 -22.51
C LYS A 428 -0.18 -20.59 -21.73
N THR A 429 -0.25 -19.84 -20.64
CA THR A 429 -1.39 -19.82 -19.70
C THR A 429 -2.17 -18.50 -19.77
N PHE A 430 -1.79 -17.59 -20.66
CA PHE A 430 -2.49 -16.34 -20.86
C PHE A 430 -3.85 -16.57 -21.53
N GLU A 431 -4.91 -16.06 -20.90
CA GLU A 431 -6.28 -16.13 -21.41
C GLU A 431 -6.76 -14.71 -21.78
N PRO A 432 -6.82 -14.37 -23.08
CA PRO A 432 -7.24 -13.05 -23.53
C PRO A 432 -8.74 -12.80 -23.33
N GLU A 433 -9.57 -13.81 -23.14
CA GLU A 433 -11.00 -13.64 -22.83
C GLU A 433 -11.29 -14.09 -21.40
N LEU A 434 -11.16 -13.19 -20.43
CA LEU A 434 -11.66 -13.45 -19.08
C LEU A 434 -13.13 -13.03 -19.04
N HIS A 435 -14.04 -13.99 -19.22
CA HIS A 435 -15.46 -13.77 -18.94
C HIS A 435 -15.60 -13.32 -17.48
N ALA A 436 -16.39 -12.27 -17.26
CA ALA A 436 -16.78 -11.90 -15.90
C ALA A 436 -17.37 -13.16 -15.25
N GLN A 437 -16.82 -13.59 -14.10
CA GLN A 437 -17.44 -14.66 -13.32
C GLN A 437 -18.89 -14.25 -13.11
N GLU A 438 -19.82 -15.01 -13.68
CA GLU A 438 -21.24 -14.88 -13.37
C GLU A 438 -21.34 -15.00 -11.86
N THR A 439 -21.69 -13.89 -11.22
CA THR A 439 -21.98 -13.86 -9.80
C THR A 439 -23.03 -14.95 -9.56
N LEU A 440 -22.65 -16.02 -8.87
CA LEU A 440 -23.60 -17.00 -8.34
C LEU A 440 -24.60 -16.20 -7.51
N ARG A 441 -25.76 -15.93 -8.11
CA ARG A 441 -26.94 -15.44 -7.40
C ARG A 441 -27.41 -16.62 -6.54
N THR A 442 -26.98 -16.62 -5.28
CA THR A 442 -27.65 -17.35 -4.20
C THR A 442 -28.35 -16.36 -3.30
#